data_AF-A0A9D4F0L1-F1
#
_entry.id   AF-A0A9D4F0L1-F1
#
_cell.length_a   1.000
_cell.length_b   1.000
_cell.length_c   1.000
_cell.angle_alpha   90.00
_cell.angle_beta   90.00
_cell.angle_gamma   90.00
#
_symmetry.space_group_name_H-M   'P 1'
#
loop_
_entity.id
_entity.type
_entity.pdbx_description
1 polymer ?
#
loop_
_entity_poly.entity_id
_entity_poly.type
_entity_poly.pdbx_seq_one_letter_code
_entity_poly.pdbx_strand_id
1 'polypeptide(L)'
;MNKGTKKRYECKSCNKSYTTNSRLNFHVKNVHQTAIRRTMCLVCNRRFRSLYNLKVHQRYVHAGIQKRQACKECVKRFSSKRDLADHCH
;
A
#
# COMPACT_ATOMS: atom_id res chain seq x y z
N MET A 1 -11.20 33.15 -22.35
CA MET A 1 -10.28 32.28 -21.57
C MET A 1 -10.35 30.87 -22.13
N ASN A 2 -9.31 30.45 -22.85
CA ASN A 2 -9.26 29.18 -23.58
C ASN A 2 -9.34 28.02 -22.58
N LYS A 3 -10.43 27.23 -22.61
CA LYS A 3 -10.57 26.02 -21.79
C LYS A 3 -9.59 24.99 -22.34
N GLY A 4 -8.33 25.08 -21.90
CA GLY A 4 -7.28 24.15 -22.26
C GLY A 4 -7.76 22.73 -22.00
N THR A 5 -7.98 21.98 -23.07
CA THR A 5 -8.34 20.57 -23.03
C THR A 5 -7.18 19.84 -22.37
N LYS A 6 -7.23 19.67 -21.04
CA LYS A 6 -6.30 18.80 -20.33
C LYS A 6 -6.43 17.43 -20.98
N LYS A 7 -5.40 17.01 -21.72
CA LYS A 7 -5.33 15.69 -22.36
C LYS A 7 -5.67 14.64 -21.31
N ARG A 8 -6.84 14.01 -21.44
CA ARG A 8 -7.29 12.97 -20.53
C ARG A 8 -6.66 11.65 -20.95
N TYR A 9 -6.35 10.82 -19.95
CA TYR A 9 -5.80 9.49 -20.13
C TYR A 9 -6.92 8.48 -19.98
N GLU A 10 -7.29 7.82 -21.06
CA GLU A 10 -8.46 6.95 -21.12
C GLU A 10 -8.08 5.48 -20.95
N CYS A 11 -8.88 4.76 -20.16
CA CYS A 11 -8.76 3.32 -19.99
C CYS A 11 -9.43 2.61 -21.15
N LYS A 12 -8.61 1.90 -21.94
CA LYS A 12 -9.07 1.08 -23.07
C LYS A 12 -9.93 -0.14 -22.67
N SER A 13 -9.96 -0.47 -21.37
CA SER A 13 -10.68 -1.65 -20.86
C SER A 13 -12.04 -1.33 -20.24
N CYS A 14 -12.32 -0.08 -19.82
CA CYS A 14 -13.61 0.26 -19.21
C CYS A 14 -14.05 1.73 -19.36
N ASN A 15 -13.61 2.43 -20.41
CA ASN A 15 -14.02 3.81 -20.76
C ASN A 15 -13.82 4.89 -19.66
N LYS A 16 -13.10 4.60 -18.57
CA LYS A 16 -12.79 5.59 -17.52
C LYS A 16 -11.65 6.50 -17.95
N SER A 17 -11.84 7.81 -17.78
CA SER A 17 -10.83 8.83 -18.10
C SER A 17 -10.19 9.43 -16.84
N TYR A 18 -8.89 9.66 -16.86
CA TYR A 18 -8.10 10.19 -15.76
C TYR A 18 -7.33 11.45 -16.17
N THR A 19 -7.08 12.35 -15.22
CA THR A 19 -6.33 13.59 -15.49
C THR A 19 -4.82 13.38 -15.60
N THR A 20 -4.30 12.22 -15.18
CA THR A 20 -2.87 11.89 -15.23
C THR A 20 -2.62 10.44 -15.62
N ASN A 21 -1.50 10.19 -16.30
CA ASN A 21 -1.09 8.85 -16.69
C ASN A 21 -0.90 7.92 -15.49
N SER A 22 -0.35 8.42 -14.39
CA SER A 22 -0.13 7.64 -13.16
C SER A 22 -1.44 7.10 -12.56
N ARG A 23 -2.53 7.89 -12.62
CA ARG A 23 -3.86 7.47 -12.16
C ARG A 23 -4.46 6.42 -13.08
N LEU A 24 -4.34 6.59 -14.40
CA LEU A 24 -4.77 5.57 -15.38
C LEU A 24 -4.02 4.26 -15.17
N ASN A 25 -2.69 4.30 -15.07
CA ASN A 25 -1.86 3.11 -14.86
C ASN A 25 -2.19 2.41 -13.54
N PHE A 26 -2.42 3.17 -12.47
CA PHE A 26 -2.89 2.60 -11.20
C PHE A 26 -4.22 1.89 -11.38
N HIS A 27 -5.19 2.52 -12.05
CA HIS A 27 -6.48 1.92 -12.31
C HIS A 27 -6.36 0.63 -13.14
N VAL A 28 -5.63 0.64 -14.26
CA VAL A 28 -5.44 -0.54 -15.10
C VAL A 28 -4.80 -1.68 -14.32
N LYS A 29 -3.75 -1.40 -13.53
CA LYS A 29 -3.10 -2.40 -12.69
C LYS A 29 -3.99 -2.95 -11.57
N ASN A 30 -4.91 -2.17 -11.02
CA ASN A 30 -5.74 -2.58 -9.86
C ASN A 30 -7.12 -3.10 -10.24
N VAL A 31 -7.63 -2.78 -11.42
CA VAL A 31 -8.99 -3.15 -11.86
C VAL A 31 -8.94 -4.18 -12.98
N HIS A 32 -8.00 -4.07 -13.91
CA HIS A 32 -7.96 -4.90 -15.12
C HIS A 32 -6.83 -5.93 -15.12
N GLN A 33 -5.73 -5.69 -14.42
CA GLN A 33 -4.62 -6.63 -14.38
C GLN A 33 -4.86 -7.71 -13.31
N THR A 34 -5.19 -8.93 -13.72
CA THR A 34 -5.39 -10.11 -12.86
C THR A 34 -4.14 -10.49 -12.03
N ALA A 35 -2.97 -9.92 -12.35
CA ALA A 35 -1.71 -10.10 -11.62
C ALA A 35 -1.67 -9.50 -10.19
N ILE A 36 -2.75 -8.86 -9.72
CA ILE A 36 -2.99 -8.47 -8.31
C ILE A 36 -2.93 -9.69 -7.37
N ARG A 37 -2.91 -10.91 -7.90
CA ARG A 37 -2.51 -12.13 -7.17
C ARG A 37 -1.23 -11.91 -6.33
N ARG A 38 -0.30 -11.05 -6.77
CA ARG A 38 0.92 -10.71 -6.01
C ARG A 38 0.69 -9.80 -4.80
N THR A 39 -0.45 -9.12 -4.66
CA THR A 39 -0.75 -8.28 -3.49
C THR A 39 -1.87 -8.84 -2.61
N MET A 40 -2.32 -10.06 -2.88
CA MET A 40 -3.22 -10.82 -2.02
C MET A 40 -2.40 -11.69 -1.06
N CYS A 41 -2.74 -11.67 0.23
CA CYS A 41 -2.21 -12.63 1.18
C CYS A 41 -2.87 -13.99 0.95
N LEU A 42 -2.10 -15.04 0.67
CA LEU A 42 -2.65 -16.37 0.44
C LEU A 42 -3.12 -17.09 1.71
N VAL A 43 -2.78 -16.55 2.89
CA VAL A 43 -3.18 -17.12 4.19
C VAL A 43 -4.56 -16.62 4.62
N CYS A 44 -4.85 -15.32 4.42
CA CYS A 44 -6.11 -14.71 4.85
C CYS A 44 -6.88 -13.98 3.73
N ASN A 45 -6.47 -14.14 2.47
CA ASN A 45 -7.05 -13.53 1.26
C ASN A 45 -7.16 -12.00 1.27
N ARG A 46 -6.53 -11.31 2.22
CA ARG A 46 -6.53 -9.85 2.31
C ARG A 46 -5.72 -9.23 1.17
N ARG A 47 -6.30 -8.24 0.49
CA ARG A 47 -5.67 -7.53 -0.63
C ARG A 47 -4.96 -6.26 -0.15
N PHE A 48 -3.77 -6.02 -0.69
CA PHE A 48 -2.93 -4.87 -0.39
C PHE A 48 -2.69 -4.04 -1.65
N ARG A 49 -2.45 -2.74 -1.45
CA ARG A 49 -2.14 -1.79 -2.53
C ARG A 49 -0.72 -1.97 -3.09
N SER A 50 0.17 -2.66 -2.36
CA SER A 50 1.56 -2.89 -2.76
C SER A 50 2.11 -4.19 -2.21
N LEU A 51 3.13 -4.72 -2.88
CA LEU A 51 3.90 -5.89 -2.42
C LEU A 51 4.61 -5.64 -1.08
N TYR A 52 5.09 -4.42 -0.86
CA TYR A 52 5.72 -4.03 0.41
C TYR A 52 4.73 -4.17 1.57
N ASN A 53 3.50 -3.65 1.40
CA ASN A 53 2.46 -3.74 2.42
C ASN A 53 2.04 -5.19 2.69
N LEU A 54 1.96 -6.03 1.65
CA LEU A 54 1.71 -7.46 1.81
C LEU A 54 2.83 -8.15 2.61
N LYS A 55 4.10 -7.92 2.26
CA LYS A 55 5.25 -8.52 2.97
C LYS A 55 5.30 -8.10 4.45
N VAL A 56 5.03 -6.82 4.71
CA VAL A 56 4.88 -6.28 6.08
C VAL A 56 3.77 -7.05 6.79
N HIS A 57 2.57 -7.08 6.24
CA HIS A 57 1.45 -7.83 6.82
C HIS A 57 1.80 -9.29 7.11
N GLN A 58 2.39 -10.02 6.16
CA GLN A 58 2.77 -11.41 6.35
C GLN A 58 3.76 -11.59 7.51
N ARG A 59 4.77 -10.71 7.63
CA ARG A 59 5.72 -10.76 8.76
C ARG A 59 5.04 -10.50 10.10
N TYR A 60 4.22 -9.46 10.20
CA TYR A 60 3.67 -9.01 11.47
C TYR A 60 2.47 -9.85 11.95
N VAL A 61 1.64 -10.32 11.01
CA VAL A 61 0.36 -10.99 11.33
C VAL A 61 0.48 -12.51 11.27
N HIS A 62 1.26 -13.06 10.33
CA HIS A 62 1.35 -14.50 10.14
C HIS A 62 2.65 -15.10 10.69
N ALA A 63 3.79 -14.42 10.53
CA ALA A 63 5.06 -14.89 11.08
C ALA A 63 5.31 -14.43 12.53
N GLY A 64 4.47 -13.55 13.08
CA GLY A 64 4.65 -13.00 14.43
C GLY A 64 5.92 -12.16 14.62
N ILE A 65 6.63 -11.83 13.53
CA ILE A 65 7.88 -11.05 13.55
C ILE A 65 7.51 -9.58 13.69
N GLN A 66 7.25 -9.17 14.92
CA GLN A 66 7.20 -7.77 15.29
C GLN A 66 8.64 -7.23 15.25
N LYS A 67 8.94 -6.26 14.38
CA LYS A 67 10.18 -5.48 14.43
C LYS A 67 10.14 -4.58 15.67
N ARG A 68 10.20 -5.19 16.85
CA ARG A 68 10.02 -4.49 18.11
C ARG A 68 11.17 -3.51 18.27
N GLN A 69 10.87 -2.22 18.21
CA GLN A 69 11.85 -1.20 18.55
C GLN A 69 11.96 -1.17 20.08
N ALA A 70 13.17 -1.33 20.61
CA ALA A 70 13.40 -1.26 22.04
C ALA A 70 13.55 0.21 22.45
N CYS A 71 12.92 0.60 23.56
CA CYS A 71 13.30 1.82 24.24
C CYS A 71 14.73 1.67 24.78
N LYS A 72 15.51 2.75 24.74
CA LYS A 72 16.88 2.75 25.31
C LYS A 72 16.86 2.99 26.82
N GLU A 73 15.84 3.71 27.30
CA GLU A 73 15.66 4.08 28.70
C GLU A 73 14.87 3.01 29.49
N CYS A 74 14.23 2.05 28.82
CA CYS A 74 13.54 0.96 29.50
C CYS A 74 13.44 -0.33 28.65
N VAL A 75 13.01 -1.43 29.29
CA VAL A 75 12.89 -2.76 28.66
C VAL A 75 11.66 -2.93 27.75
N LYS A 76 10.81 -1.89 27.60
CA LYS A 76 9.60 -1.97 26.78
C LYS A 76 9.95 -2.00 25.28
N ARG A 77 9.17 -2.77 24.51
CA ARG A 77 9.36 -2.92 23.07
C ARG A 77 8.07 -2.64 22.30
N PHE A 78 8.19 -1.89 21.21
CA PHE A 78 7.05 -1.30 20.49
C PHE A 78 6.96 -1.80 19.04
N SER A 79 5.73 -1.97 18.55
CA SER A 79 5.43 -2.48 17.21
C SER A 79 5.68 -1.46 16.09
N SER A 80 5.72 -0.16 16.42
CA SER A 80 6.00 0.90 15.45
C SER A 80 6.96 1.96 16.01
N LYS A 81 7.58 2.74 15.10
CA LYS A 81 8.43 3.88 15.47
C LYS A 81 7.63 5.02 16.13
N ARG A 82 6.36 5.18 15.74
CA ARG A 82 5.45 6.20 16.29
C ARG A 82 5.20 5.92 17.77
N ASP A 83 4.85 4.67 18.10
CA ASP A 83 4.56 4.27 19.48
C ASP A 83 5.78 4.36 20.39
N LEU A 84 6.98 4.04 19.86
CA LEU A 84 8.22 4.25 20.60
C LEU A 84 8.50 5.74 20.83
N ALA A 85 8.30 6.57 19.81
CA ALA A 85 8.56 8.01 19.92
C ALA A 85 7.62 8.68 20.93
N ASP A 86 6.35 8.29 20.97
CA ASP A 86 5.36 8.78 21.95
C ASP A 86 5.70 8.33 23.37
N HIS A 87 6.24 7.12 23.54
CA HIS A 87 6.70 6.63 24.84
C HIS A 87 7.96 7.34 25.37
N CYS A 88 8.85 7.78 24.48
CA CYS A 88 10.14 8.39 24.84
C CYS A 88 10.11 9.92 24.92
N HIS A 89 9.00 10.55 24.52
CA HIS A 89 8.81 12.00 24.63
C HIS A 89 8.24 12.34 26.00
#